data_AF-A0A1J0KKJ4-F1
#
_entry.id   AF-A0A1J0KKJ4-F1
#
_cell.length_a   1.000
_cell.length_b   1.000
_cell.length_c   1.000
_cell.angle_alpha   90.00
_cell.angle_beta   90.00
_cell.angle_gamma   90.00
#
_symmetry.space_group_name_H-M   'P 1'
#
loop_
_entity.id
_entity.type
_entity.pdbx_description
1 polymer ?
#
loop_
_entity_poly.entity_id
_entity_poly.type
_entity_poly.pdbx_seq_one_letter_code
_entity_poly.pdbx_strand_id
1 'polypeptide(L)'
;MYLNFLQSFKTELAIVKSCGVWDYVFKCRYQFLYVLYFIIVNIGLAMYNLMKFNDMLQSNTLETAVAAGFVLPIALMGNIRSLCFFMNRKEFFELLTSMDDEIFRPKNTAQMVMAQKMLKYYNNFKLGMYAFSILPSFGCPIGRIIFGESGQKYCEAVITSSRGTAIYLFQAVSLGMISVINVVTNYFMVGFSLFIALQCDQLCHHLEHIDVTKNFKIKEFVQHHRRILRFAENTEKLFSFIYFSFIIMCLLAFCTTLFMISIIEDRYSFQCLHLIFYQLSIFIMLFIPCWFATQVNIKSEKIPLAAYSCAWTENPRSFKNDLIIFMNNSQKPIQFKAWNLVDLSLETYMAVIKTSFSYYTVLNSLIFEED
;
A
#
# COMPACT_ATOMS: atom_id res chain seq x y z
N MET A 1 -10.25 27.82 -10.27
CA MET A 1 -10.74 26.85 -9.27
C MET A 1 -9.54 25.99 -8.87
N TYR A 2 -9.11 26.02 -7.61
CA TYR A 2 -7.90 25.31 -7.14
C TYR A 2 -8.31 23.98 -6.49
N LEU A 3 -7.77 22.88 -6.99
CA LEU A 3 -7.97 21.55 -6.39
C LEU A 3 -6.74 21.24 -5.54
N ASN A 4 -6.91 21.28 -4.21
CA ASN A 4 -5.82 20.98 -3.28
C ASN A 4 -5.73 19.46 -3.07
N PHE A 5 -4.71 18.81 -3.63
CA PHE A 5 -4.54 17.37 -3.47
C PHE A 5 -4.16 17.00 -2.03
N LEU A 6 -3.37 17.83 -1.35
CA LEU A 6 -2.98 17.61 0.05
C LEU A 6 -4.19 17.55 1.00
N GLN A 7 -5.28 18.27 0.71
CA GLN A 7 -6.50 18.20 1.51
C GLN A 7 -7.05 16.77 1.60
N SER A 8 -6.95 15.99 0.52
CA SER A 8 -7.45 14.60 0.46
C SER A 8 -6.64 13.63 1.32
N PHE A 9 -5.38 13.97 1.63
CA PHE A 9 -4.47 13.18 2.48
C PHE A 9 -4.50 13.61 3.95
N LYS A 10 -5.28 14.63 4.31
CA LYS A 10 -5.27 15.21 5.67
C LYS A 10 -5.62 14.19 6.74
N THR A 11 -6.57 13.30 6.47
CA THR A 11 -6.98 12.24 7.39
C THR A 11 -5.84 11.25 7.62
N GLU A 12 -5.17 10.84 6.55
CA GLU A 12 -4.06 9.88 6.57
C GLU A 12 -2.88 10.47 7.34
N LEU A 13 -2.53 11.72 7.06
CA LEU A 13 -1.47 12.42 7.77
C LEU A 13 -1.78 12.55 9.26
N ALA A 14 -3.05 12.79 9.63
CA ALA A 14 -3.47 12.80 11.02
C ALA A 14 -3.32 11.43 11.68
N ILE A 15 -3.64 10.34 10.97
CA ILE A 15 -3.49 8.97 11.46
C ILE A 15 -2.01 8.60 11.61
N VAL A 16 -1.15 8.87 10.62
CA VAL A 16 0.28 8.56 10.73
C VAL A 16 0.92 9.36 11.86
N LYS A 17 0.47 10.60 12.06
CA LYS A 17 0.88 11.44 13.19
C LYS A 17 0.47 10.82 14.53
N SER A 18 -0.78 10.38 14.68
CA SER A 18 -1.24 9.74 15.92
C SER A 18 -0.55 8.41 16.18
N CYS A 19 -0.25 7.65 15.13
CA CYS A 19 0.53 6.41 15.23
C CYS A 19 2.01 6.63 15.56
N GLY A 20 2.49 7.88 15.60
CA GLY A 20 3.89 8.19 15.93
C GLY A 20 4.87 7.98 14.79
N VAL A 21 4.39 7.64 13.59
CA VAL A 21 5.22 7.21 12.45
C VAL A 21 5.76 8.39 11.63
N TRP A 22 5.11 9.55 11.67
CA TRP A 22 5.49 10.72 10.87
C TRP A 22 5.23 12.06 11.57
N ASP A 23 6.29 12.85 11.69
CA ASP A 23 6.20 14.27 11.98
C ASP A 23 7.37 15.04 11.35
N TYR A 24 7.11 15.72 10.24
CA TYR A 24 8.06 16.65 9.62
C TYR A 24 7.67 18.12 9.84
N VAL A 25 6.47 18.40 10.35
CA VAL A 25 5.89 19.76 10.33
C VAL A 25 6.22 20.56 11.61
N PHE A 26 6.71 19.94 12.68
CA PHE A 26 7.04 20.64 13.92
C PHE A 26 8.41 21.34 13.93
N LYS A 27 8.41 22.58 14.43
CA LYS A 27 9.59 23.35 14.82
C LYS A 27 10.40 22.60 15.89
N CYS A 28 11.74 22.75 15.88
CA CYS A 28 12.76 21.99 16.62
C CYS A 28 12.48 21.64 18.10
N ARG A 29 11.60 22.35 18.81
CA ARG A 29 11.37 22.18 20.26
C ARG A 29 10.62 20.89 20.64
N TYR A 30 9.73 20.38 19.78
CA TYR A 30 8.96 19.16 20.07
C TYR A 30 9.45 17.92 19.30
N GLN A 31 10.44 18.10 18.44
CA GLN A 31 10.99 17.03 17.60
C GLN A 31 11.59 15.90 18.44
N PHE A 32 12.32 16.21 19.52
CA PHE A 32 12.90 15.20 20.40
C PHE A 32 11.82 14.32 21.07
N LEU A 33 10.75 14.93 21.58
CA LEU A 33 9.64 14.21 22.22
C LEU A 33 8.92 13.30 21.23
N TYR A 34 8.76 13.73 19.98
CA TYR A 34 8.16 12.91 18.94
C TYR A 34 9.04 11.72 18.54
N VAL A 35 10.35 11.93 18.42
CA VAL A 35 11.31 10.83 18.16
C VAL A 35 11.27 9.81 19.29
N LEU A 36 11.20 10.27 20.54
CA LEU A 36 11.06 9.38 21.69
C LEU A 36 9.74 8.58 21.63
N TYR A 37 8.63 9.24 21.29
CA TYR A 37 7.35 8.57 21.09
C TYR A 37 7.41 7.50 19.98
N PHE A 38 8.00 7.82 18.82
CA PHE A 38 8.23 6.86 17.74
C PHE A 38 9.04 5.64 18.20
N ILE A 39 10.13 5.86 18.96
CA ILE A 39 10.97 4.78 19.48
C ILE A 39 10.16 3.88 20.42
N ILE A 40 9.42 4.47 21.36
CA ILE A 40 8.58 3.70 22.30
C ILE A 40 7.53 2.87 21.56
N VAL A 41 6.83 3.45 20.59
CA VAL A 41 5.83 2.74 19.78
C VAL A 41 6.49 1.57 19.03
N ASN A 42 7.60 1.81 18.31
CA ASN A 42 8.24 0.74 17.54
C ASN A 42 8.86 -0.36 18.42
N ILE A 43 9.39 -0.03 19.60
CA ILE A 43 9.80 -1.04 20.58
C ILE A 43 8.61 -1.88 21.01
N GLY A 44 7.45 -1.27 21.28
CA GLY A 44 6.22 -2.00 21.59
C GLY A 44 5.79 -2.94 20.46
N LEU A 45 5.78 -2.43 19.21
CA LEU A 45 5.45 -3.25 18.04
C LEU A 45 6.46 -4.39 17.83
N ALA A 46 7.76 -4.15 18.08
CA ALA A 46 8.79 -5.17 17.98
C ALA A 46 8.65 -6.22 19.09
N MET A 47 8.30 -5.79 20.31
CA MET A 47 8.00 -6.69 21.43
C MET A 47 6.83 -7.62 21.12
N TYR A 48 5.77 -7.11 20.47
CA TYR A 48 4.67 -7.94 19.97
C TYR A 48 5.17 -9.01 18.98
N ASN A 49 6.01 -8.63 18.00
CA ASN A 49 6.59 -9.56 17.04
C ASN A 49 7.45 -10.63 17.72
N LEU A 50 8.27 -10.23 18.71
CA LEU A 50 9.11 -11.15 19.47
C LEU A 50 8.27 -12.14 20.29
N MET A 51 7.16 -11.69 20.90
CA MET A 51 6.23 -12.59 21.59
C MET A 51 5.66 -13.63 20.63
N LYS A 52 5.18 -13.22 19.46
CA LYS A 52 4.62 -14.15 18.46
C LYS A 52 5.65 -15.10 17.87
N PHE A 53 6.87 -14.61 17.65
CA PHE A 53 7.96 -15.47 17.23
C PHE A 53 8.34 -16.49 18.32
N ASN A 54 8.35 -16.08 19.59
CA ASN A 54 8.59 -16.99 20.71
C ASN A 54 7.47 -18.03 20.86
N ASP A 55 6.19 -17.64 20.75
CA ASP A 55 5.04 -18.56 20.76
C ASP A 55 5.18 -19.62 19.64
N MET A 56 5.64 -19.20 18.45
CA MET A 56 5.90 -20.10 17.32
C MET A 56 7.06 -21.07 17.60
N LEU A 57 8.16 -20.61 18.21
CA LEU A 57 9.32 -21.47 18.53
C LEU A 57 9.05 -22.48 19.65
N GLN A 58 8.13 -22.17 20.57
CA GLN A 58 7.74 -23.06 21.67
C GLN A 58 6.72 -24.12 21.24
N SER A 59 6.23 -24.06 20.01
CA SER A 59 5.23 -24.98 19.49
C SER A 59 5.86 -26.34 19.16
N ASN A 60 5.21 -27.42 19.61
CA ASN A 60 5.72 -28.78 19.43
C ASN A 60 5.33 -29.41 18.09
N THR A 61 4.29 -28.90 17.44
CA THR A 61 3.78 -29.41 16.16
C THR A 61 3.75 -28.30 15.11
N LEU A 62 3.81 -28.68 13.84
CA LEU A 62 3.73 -27.71 12.74
C LEU A 62 2.41 -26.91 12.79
N GLU A 63 1.28 -27.57 13.09
CA GLU A 63 -0.03 -26.91 13.20
C GLU A 63 -0.05 -25.83 14.28
N THR A 64 0.47 -26.14 15.47
CA THR A 64 0.52 -25.19 16.58
C THR A 64 1.48 -24.03 16.30
N ALA A 65 2.60 -24.31 15.61
CA ALA A 65 3.54 -23.29 15.16
C ALA A 65 2.90 -22.32 14.15
N VAL A 66 2.20 -22.85 13.14
CA VAL A 66 1.52 -22.01 12.14
C VAL A 66 0.36 -21.23 12.78
N ALA A 67 -0.37 -21.83 13.72
CA ALA A 67 -1.43 -21.15 14.48
C ALA A 67 -0.90 -20.01 15.36
N ALA A 68 0.29 -20.15 15.93
CA ALA A 68 0.95 -19.08 16.67
C ALA A 68 1.53 -17.99 15.75
N GLY A 69 2.00 -18.38 14.55
CA GLY A 69 2.80 -17.55 13.65
C GLY A 69 2.05 -16.88 12.48
N PHE A 70 0.81 -17.24 12.14
CA PHE A 70 0.17 -16.76 10.89
C PHE A 70 -0.02 -15.23 10.81
N VAL A 71 -0.06 -14.52 11.94
CA VAL A 71 -0.16 -13.04 12.00
C VAL A 71 1.22 -12.37 11.89
N LEU A 72 2.30 -13.10 12.19
CA LEU A 72 3.65 -12.58 12.28
C LEU A 72 4.14 -11.90 10.98
N PRO A 73 3.91 -12.43 9.76
CA PRO A 73 4.39 -11.76 8.54
C PRO A 73 3.77 -10.36 8.34
N ILE A 74 2.47 -10.20 8.60
CA ILE A 74 1.79 -8.90 8.51
C ILE A 74 2.27 -7.95 9.61
N ALA A 75 2.55 -8.48 10.79
CA ALA A 75 3.07 -7.74 11.93
C ALA A 75 4.50 -7.23 11.70
N LEU A 76 5.37 -8.06 11.12
CA LEU A 76 6.71 -7.67 10.67
C LEU A 76 6.64 -6.61 9.57
N MET A 77 5.74 -6.78 8.60
CA MET A 77 5.53 -5.81 7.53
C MET A 77 5.13 -4.43 8.06
N GLY A 78 4.22 -4.37 9.04
CA GLY A 78 3.83 -3.10 9.66
C GLY A 78 4.98 -2.40 10.38
N ASN A 79 5.84 -3.17 11.04
CA ASN A 79 7.05 -2.66 11.69
C ASN A 79 8.06 -2.12 10.66
N ILE A 80 8.34 -2.88 9.60
CA ILE A 80 9.20 -2.46 8.49
C ILE A 80 8.68 -1.16 7.87
N ARG A 81 7.38 -1.08 7.57
CA ARG A 81 6.74 0.13 7.02
C ARG A 81 6.89 1.34 7.95
N SER A 82 6.65 1.15 9.24
CA SER A 82 6.84 2.20 10.26
C SER A 82 8.26 2.77 10.22
N LEU A 83 9.28 1.90 10.22
CA LEU A 83 10.69 2.30 10.14
C LEU A 83 11.02 3.00 8.82
N CYS A 84 10.59 2.45 7.68
CA CYS A 84 10.85 3.03 6.36
C CYS A 84 10.23 4.42 6.20
N PHE A 85 8.99 4.61 6.63
CA PHE A 85 8.33 5.92 6.59
C PHE A 85 9.04 6.95 7.44
N PHE A 86 9.49 6.56 8.63
CA PHE A 86 10.20 7.47 9.51
C PHE A 86 11.59 7.84 8.97
N MET A 87 12.33 6.87 8.42
CA MET A 87 13.63 7.12 7.80
C MET A 87 13.52 8.06 6.60
N ASN A 88 12.55 7.82 5.71
CA ASN A 88 12.35 8.57 4.46
C ASN A 88 11.33 9.72 4.61
N ARG A 89 11.09 10.21 5.83
CA ARG A 89 10.02 11.19 6.12
C ARG A 89 10.20 12.54 5.41
N LYS A 90 11.45 12.91 5.09
CA LYS A 90 11.78 14.15 4.38
C LYS A 90 11.41 14.02 2.91
N GLU A 91 11.89 12.96 2.28
CA GLU A 91 11.61 12.62 0.88
C GLU A 91 10.11 12.43 0.66
N PHE A 92 9.42 11.77 1.60
CA PHE A 92 7.96 11.65 1.58
C PHE A 92 7.26 13.01 1.61
N PHE A 93 7.69 13.93 2.50
CA PHE A 93 7.10 15.26 2.59
C PHE A 93 7.37 16.10 1.33
N GLU A 94 8.59 16.08 0.82
CA GLU A 94 8.96 16.76 -0.43
C GLU A 94 8.09 16.26 -1.59
N LEU A 95 7.94 14.95 -1.72
CA LEU A 95 7.08 14.35 -2.74
C LEU A 95 5.63 14.79 -2.59
N LEU A 96 5.09 14.77 -1.36
CA LEU A 96 3.72 15.21 -1.09
C LEU A 96 3.51 16.70 -1.44
N THR A 97 4.47 17.57 -1.10
CA THR A 97 4.38 19.00 -1.45
C THR A 97 4.50 19.25 -2.95
N SER A 98 5.29 18.44 -3.66
CA SER A 98 5.44 18.56 -5.11
C SER A 98 4.16 18.24 -5.89
N MET A 99 3.16 17.60 -5.28
CA MET A 99 1.85 17.37 -5.90
C MET A 99 1.08 18.67 -6.17
N ASP A 100 1.36 19.74 -5.43
CA ASP A 100 0.74 21.06 -5.56
C ASP A 100 1.53 22.01 -6.50
N ASP A 101 2.59 21.51 -7.15
CA ASP A 101 3.38 22.24 -8.14
C ASP A 101 2.46 22.83 -9.24
N GLU A 102 2.78 24.05 -9.70
CA GLU A 102 1.95 24.76 -10.68
C GLU A 102 1.77 23.99 -12.00
N ILE A 103 2.77 23.22 -12.40
CA ILE A 103 2.77 22.41 -13.63
C ILE A 103 1.69 21.31 -13.58
N PHE A 104 1.37 20.79 -12.40
CA PHE A 104 0.39 19.71 -12.21
C PHE A 104 -1.05 20.20 -12.04
N ARG A 105 -1.25 21.52 -12.02
CA ARG A 105 -2.59 22.10 -11.86
C ARG A 105 -3.40 21.90 -13.15
N PRO A 106 -4.68 21.49 -13.03
CA PRO A 106 -5.56 21.36 -14.19
C PRO A 106 -5.74 22.72 -14.89
N LYS A 107 -5.48 22.78 -16.19
CA LYS A 107 -5.57 23.99 -17.02
C LYS A 107 -6.99 24.23 -17.55
N ASN A 108 -7.72 23.14 -17.87
CA ASN A 108 -9.03 23.19 -18.52
C ASN A 108 -10.14 22.61 -17.64
N THR A 109 -11.39 22.98 -17.92
CA THR A 109 -12.58 22.43 -17.24
C THR A 109 -12.64 20.90 -17.34
N ALA A 110 -12.29 20.33 -18.50
CA ALA A 110 -12.21 18.87 -18.67
C ALA A 110 -11.18 18.22 -17.73
N GLN A 111 -9.98 18.79 -17.62
CA GLN A 111 -8.94 18.31 -16.71
C GLN A 111 -9.34 18.45 -15.24
N MET A 112 -10.10 19.50 -14.90
CA MET A 112 -10.67 19.68 -13.56
C MET A 112 -11.68 18.58 -13.23
N VAL A 113 -12.58 18.25 -14.16
CA VAL A 113 -13.56 17.19 -13.99
C VAL A 113 -12.88 15.82 -13.84
N MET A 114 -11.83 15.55 -14.62
CA MET A 114 -11.01 14.33 -14.46
C MET A 114 -10.41 14.23 -13.06
N ALA A 115 -9.79 15.31 -12.58
CA ALA A 115 -9.17 15.35 -11.27
C ALA A 115 -10.19 15.19 -10.12
N GLN A 116 -11.35 15.84 -10.23
CA GLN A 116 -12.45 15.70 -9.26
C GLN A 116 -13.02 14.27 -9.23
N LYS A 117 -13.22 13.66 -10.40
CA LYS A 117 -13.73 12.28 -10.49
C LYS A 117 -12.74 11.30 -9.86
N MET A 118 -11.45 11.47 -10.12
CA MET A 118 -10.39 10.68 -9.49
C MET A 118 -10.38 10.86 -7.97
N LEU A 119 -10.42 12.09 -7.46
CA LEU A 119 -10.46 12.35 -6.02
C LEU A 119 -11.70 11.76 -5.34
N LYS A 120 -12.87 11.85 -5.99
CA LYS A 120 -14.10 11.21 -5.48
C LYS A 120 -13.93 9.70 -5.41
N TYR A 121 -13.37 9.10 -6.44
CA TYR A 121 -13.06 7.66 -6.45
C TYR A 121 -12.07 7.29 -5.33
N TYR A 122 -10.98 8.05 -5.19
CA TYR A 122 -9.96 7.89 -4.15
C TYR A 122 -10.54 7.97 -2.72
N ASN A 123 -11.44 8.94 -2.48
CA ASN A 123 -12.10 9.11 -1.18
C ASN A 123 -13.19 8.07 -0.92
N ASN A 124 -13.94 7.63 -1.93
CA ASN A 124 -14.91 6.55 -1.76
C ASN A 124 -14.22 5.21 -1.47
N PHE A 125 -13.10 4.96 -2.13
CA PHE A 125 -12.30 3.75 -1.92
C PHE A 125 -11.68 3.69 -0.52
N LYS A 126 -11.37 4.85 0.07
CA LYS A 126 -10.83 5.02 1.43
C LYS A 126 -11.66 4.29 2.48
N LEU A 127 -12.97 4.53 2.52
CA LEU A 127 -13.85 3.97 3.55
C LEU A 127 -13.90 2.44 3.48
N GLY A 128 -13.98 1.90 2.25
CA GLY A 128 -13.95 0.45 2.02
C GLY A 128 -12.66 -0.19 2.53
N MET A 129 -11.50 0.37 2.17
CA MET A 129 -10.21 -0.16 2.62
C MET A 129 -10.06 -0.18 4.15
N TYR A 130 -10.45 0.91 4.83
CA TYR A 130 -10.40 0.95 6.29
C TYR A 130 -11.35 -0.07 6.90
N ALA A 131 -12.59 -0.18 6.43
CA ALA A 131 -13.55 -1.17 6.93
C ALA A 131 -13.02 -2.60 6.76
N PHE A 132 -12.57 -2.98 5.56
CA PHE A 132 -12.11 -4.35 5.26
C PHE A 132 -10.82 -4.74 5.99
N SER A 133 -9.97 -3.78 6.38
CA SER A 133 -8.67 -4.09 7.00
C SER A 133 -8.70 -3.99 8.54
N ILE A 134 -9.51 -3.09 9.09
CA ILE A 134 -9.62 -2.85 10.53
C ILE A 134 -10.57 -3.87 11.17
N LEU A 135 -11.68 -4.21 10.51
CA LEU A 135 -12.68 -5.14 11.06
C LEU A 135 -12.10 -6.51 11.46
N PRO A 136 -11.26 -7.20 10.64
CA PRO A 136 -10.66 -8.47 11.06
C PRO A 136 -9.62 -8.32 12.18
N SER A 137 -8.92 -7.19 12.22
CA SER A 137 -7.84 -6.94 13.17
C SER A 137 -8.36 -6.73 14.61
N PHE A 138 -9.47 -6.01 14.75
CA PHE A 138 -10.16 -5.84 16.04
C PHE A 138 -11.22 -6.91 16.30
N GLY A 139 -11.69 -7.60 15.25
CA GLY A 139 -12.66 -8.68 15.33
C GLY A 139 -12.11 -9.92 16.04
N CYS A 140 -10.83 -10.27 15.89
CA CYS A 140 -10.26 -11.43 16.57
C CYS A 140 -10.24 -11.26 18.10
N PRO A 141 -9.74 -10.15 18.67
CA PRO A 141 -9.79 -9.96 20.11
C PRO A 141 -11.22 -9.86 20.67
N ILE A 142 -12.07 -9.08 20.01
CA ILE A 142 -13.45 -8.86 20.48
C ILE A 142 -14.28 -10.13 20.35
N GLY A 143 -14.15 -10.86 19.24
CA GLY A 143 -14.87 -12.10 19.01
C GLY A 143 -14.50 -13.20 20.01
N ARG A 144 -13.22 -13.29 20.38
CA ARG A 144 -12.77 -14.23 21.43
C ARG A 144 -13.38 -13.92 22.80
N ILE A 145 -13.63 -12.65 23.12
CA ILE A 145 -14.28 -12.23 24.36
C ILE A 145 -15.79 -12.52 24.32
N ILE A 146 -16.45 -12.24 23.19
CA ILE A 146 -17.92 -12.31 23.06
C ILE A 146 -18.40 -13.74 22.84
N PHE A 147 -17.78 -14.46 21.93
CA PHE A 147 -18.24 -15.80 21.51
C PHE A 147 -17.66 -16.92 22.37
N GLY A 148 -16.71 -16.60 23.26
CA GLY A 148 -16.13 -17.53 24.24
C GLY A 148 -15.88 -18.90 23.64
N GLU A 149 -14.84 -19.04 22.81
CA GLU A 149 -14.57 -20.31 22.14
C GLU A 149 -14.36 -21.42 23.17
N SER A 150 -15.39 -22.26 23.30
CA SER A 150 -15.45 -23.43 24.16
C SER A 150 -14.41 -24.45 23.70
N GLY A 151 -13.18 -24.31 24.19
CA GLY A 151 -12.12 -25.29 23.86
C GLY A 151 -10.70 -24.85 24.22
N GLN A 152 -10.38 -23.55 24.20
CA GLN A 152 -9.04 -23.10 24.60
C GLN A 152 -9.00 -22.64 26.06
N LYS A 153 -8.67 -23.57 26.96
CA LYS A 153 -8.31 -23.31 28.39
C LYS A 153 -7.27 -22.18 28.56
N TYR A 154 -6.55 -21.82 27.51
CA TYR A 154 -5.55 -20.75 27.48
C TYR A 154 -6.16 -19.34 27.63
N CYS A 155 -7.34 -19.05 27.06
CA CYS A 155 -7.95 -17.70 27.12
C CYS A 155 -8.54 -17.40 28.51
N GLU A 156 -9.26 -18.35 29.11
CA GLU A 156 -9.82 -18.20 30.46
C GLU A 156 -8.74 -18.10 31.54
N ALA A 157 -7.63 -18.84 31.41
CA ALA A 157 -6.50 -18.79 32.35
C ALA A 157 -5.70 -17.47 32.27
N VAL A 158 -5.66 -16.82 31.10
CA VAL A 158 -4.95 -15.55 30.89
C VAL A 158 -5.80 -14.36 31.39
N ILE A 159 -7.13 -14.37 31.17
CA ILE A 159 -8.02 -13.27 31.58
C ILE A 159 -8.30 -13.28 33.10
N THR A 160 -8.15 -14.42 33.77
CA THR A 160 -8.36 -14.54 35.23
C THR A 160 -7.25 -13.90 36.08
N SER A 161 -6.06 -13.64 35.51
CA SER A 161 -4.96 -12.94 36.20
C SER A 161 -4.85 -11.49 35.73
N SER A 162 -4.65 -10.55 36.67
CA SER A 162 -4.47 -9.12 36.34
C SER A 162 -3.32 -8.86 35.36
N ARG A 163 -2.29 -9.72 35.36
CA ARG A 163 -1.15 -9.65 34.44
C ARG A 163 -1.51 -10.13 33.03
N GLY A 164 -2.31 -11.19 32.91
CA GLY A 164 -2.66 -11.74 31.60
C GLY A 164 -3.62 -10.85 30.81
N THR A 165 -4.57 -10.20 31.50
CA THR A 165 -5.42 -9.16 30.91
C THR A 165 -4.61 -7.99 30.35
N ALA A 166 -3.56 -7.56 31.05
CA ALA A 166 -2.68 -6.49 30.57
C ALA A 166 -1.89 -6.89 29.32
N ILE A 167 -1.36 -8.12 29.26
CA ILE A 167 -0.65 -8.65 28.09
C ILE A 167 -1.60 -8.75 26.89
N TYR A 168 -2.82 -9.22 27.11
CA TYR A 168 -3.82 -9.34 26.06
C TYR A 168 -4.23 -7.98 25.48
N LEU A 169 -4.48 -6.98 26.33
CA LEU A 169 -4.75 -5.61 25.90
C LEU A 169 -3.59 -5.03 25.10
N PHE A 170 -2.35 -5.25 25.54
CA PHE A 170 -1.16 -4.83 24.80
C PHE A 170 -1.09 -5.48 23.42
N GLN A 171 -1.37 -6.78 23.31
CA GLN A 171 -1.40 -7.49 22.03
C GLN A 171 -2.50 -6.95 21.09
N ALA A 172 -3.70 -6.70 21.61
CA ALA A 172 -4.82 -6.17 20.83
C ALA A 172 -4.53 -4.74 20.31
N VAL A 173 -3.99 -3.87 21.16
CA VAL A 173 -3.60 -2.49 20.78
C VAL A 173 -2.48 -2.51 19.75
N SER A 174 -1.45 -3.34 19.95
CA SER A 174 -0.31 -3.45 19.03
C SER A 174 -0.75 -3.95 17.66
N LEU A 175 -1.58 -4.99 17.60
CA LEU A 175 -2.13 -5.50 16.35
C LEU A 175 -2.98 -4.45 15.63
N GLY A 176 -3.86 -3.76 16.37
CA GLY A 176 -4.67 -2.66 15.81
C GLY A 176 -3.81 -1.55 15.19
N MET A 177 -2.74 -1.14 15.89
CA MET A 177 -1.80 -0.14 15.41
C MET A 177 -1.05 -0.58 14.16
N ILE A 178 -0.55 -1.83 14.13
CA ILE A 178 0.11 -2.43 12.95
C ILE A 178 -0.82 -2.40 11.74
N SER A 179 -2.08 -2.82 11.92
CA SER A 179 -3.06 -2.83 10.83
C SER A 179 -3.33 -1.42 10.31
N VAL A 180 -3.45 -0.42 11.19
CA VAL A 180 -3.63 0.98 10.77
C VAL A 180 -2.42 1.48 9.97
N ILE A 181 -1.19 1.25 10.45
CA ILE A 181 0.05 1.64 9.74
C ILE A 181 0.10 1.01 8.35
N ASN A 182 -0.26 -0.28 8.27
CA ASN A 182 -0.30 -1.03 7.03
C ASN A 182 -1.32 -0.46 6.04
N VAL A 183 -2.53 -0.13 6.48
CA VAL A 183 -3.57 0.43 5.62
C VAL A 183 -3.18 1.81 5.11
N VAL A 184 -2.71 2.68 5.99
CA VAL A 184 -2.36 4.07 5.63
C VAL A 184 -1.19 4.10 4.65
N THR A 185 -0.20 3.24 4.86
CA THR A 185 0.93 3.08 3.92
C THR A 185 0.44 2.71 2.51
N ASN A 186 -0.42 1.69 2.39
CA ASN A 186 -0.99 1.31 1.09
C ASN A 186 -1.78 2.46 0.47
N TYR A 187 -2.52 3.21 1.28
CA TYR A 187 -3.30 4.33 0.81
C TYR A 187 -2.45 5.48 0.24
N PHE A 188 -1.27 5.75 0.81
CA PHE A 188 -0.31 6.66 0.21
C PHE A 188 0.24 6.13 -1.12
N MET A 189 0.64 4.85 -1.18
CA MET A 189 1.14 4.23 -2.41
C MET A 189 0.11 4.33 -3.55
N VAL A 190 -1.17 4.08 -3.23
CA VAL A 190 -2.30 4.24 -4.17
C VAL A 190 -2.49 5.70 -4.56
N GLY A 191 -2.44 6.64 -3.61
CA GLY A 191 -2.61 8.07 -3.86
C GLY A 191 -1.56 8.62 -4.83
N PHE A 192 -0.28 8.27 -4.62
CA PHE A 192 0.80 8.66 -5.52
C PHE A 192 0.66 8.01 -6.91
N SER A 193 0.32 6.72 -6.97
CA SER A 193 0.08 6.02 -8.24
C SER A 193 -1.08 6.65 -9.04
N LEU A 194 -2.20 6.92 -8.37
CA LEU A 194 -3.36 7.59 -8.98
C LEU A 194 -3.03 8.99 -9.47
N PHE A 195 -2.24 9.76 -8.71
CA PHE A 195 -1.79 11.07 -9.13
C PHE A 195 -0.95 10.99 -10.40
N ILE A 196 0.01 10.08 -10.48
CA ILE A 196 0.83 9.87 -11.68
C ILE A 196 -0.05 9.48 -12.88
N ALA A 197 -0.97 8.53 -12.69
CA ALA A 197 -1.90 8.11 -13.74
C ALA A 197 -2.78 9.27 -14.24
N LEU A 198 -3.28 10.10 -13.32
CA LEU A 198 -4.04 11.31 -13.65
C LEU A 198 -3.20 12.29 -14.47
N GLN A 199 -1.95 12.53 -14.08
CA GLN A 199 -1.07 13.45 -14.81
C GLN A 199 -0.74 12.93 -16.21
N CYS A 200 -0.58 11.62 -16.39
CA CYS A 200 -0.47 10.99 -17.71
C CYS A 200 -1.74 11.23 -18.55
N ASP A 201 -2.93 10.99 -18.00
CA ASP A 201 -4.20 11.22 -18.71
C ASP A 201 -4.39 12.71 -19.08
N GLN A 202 -4.04 13.63 -18.19
CA GLN A 202 -4.11 15.07 -18.45
C GLN A 202 -3.14 15.50 -19.55
N LEU A 203 -1.94 14.93 -19.57
CA LEU A 203 -0.96 15.16 -20.62
C LEU A 203 -1.45 14.62 -21.97
N CYS A 204 -1.99 13.39 -22.02
CA CYS A 204 -2.58 12.82 -23.24
C CYS A 204 -3.72 13.69 -23.78
N HIS A 205 -4.67 14.08 -22.92
CA HIS A 205 -5.77 14.94 -23.32
C HIS A 205 -5.28 16.29 -23.86
N HIS A 206 -4.22 16.86 -23.27
CA HIS A 206 -3.66 18.12 -23.73
C HIS A 206 -2.95 17.99 -25.08
N LEU A 207 -2.27 16.87 -25.33
CA LEU A 207 -1.63 16.55 -26.61
C LEU A 207 -2.66 16.34 -27.74
N GLU A 208 -3.76 15.65 -27.46
CA GLU A 208 -4.80 15.38 -28.46
C GLU A 208 -5.55 16.65 -28.91
N HIS A 209 -5.69 17.63 -28.00
CA HIS A 209 -6.45 18.86 -28.23
C HIS A 209 -5.55 20.09 -28.39
N ILE A 210 -4.38 19.93 -29.02
CA ILE A 210 -3.51 21.06 -29.36
C ILE A 210 -4.23 21.93 -30.40
N ASP A 211 -4.45 23.19 -30.03
CA ASP A 211 -5.00 24.21 -30.93
C ASP A 211 -3.86 24.74 -31.83
N VAL A 212 -3.91 24.42 -33.12
CA VAL A 212 -2.90 24.78 -34.13
C VAL A 212 -2.73 26.31 -34.25
N THR A 213 -3.73 27.08 -33.85
CA THR A 213 -3.71 28.56 -33.96
C THR A 213 -2.87 29.25 -32.88
N LYS A 214 -2.60 28.55 -31.76
CA LYS A 214 -1.72 29.05 -30.70
C LYS A 214 -0.31 28.52 -30.98
N ASN A 215 0.70 29.39 -30.91
CA ASN A 215 2.12 29.01 -30.96
C ASN A 215 2.51 28.14 -29.75
N PHE A 216 2.01 26.91 -29.69
CA PHE A 216 2.28 25.96 -28.62
C PHE A 216 3.72 25.47 -28.72
N LYS A 217 4.44 25.61 -27.62
CA LYS A 217 5.81 25.15 -27.51
C LYS A 217 5.79 23.71 -26.99
N ILE A 218 6.27 22.75 -27.79
CA ILE A 218 6.49 21.36 -27.37
C ILE A 218 7.26 21.28 -26.03
N LYS A 219 8.11 22.28 -25.79
CA LYS A 219 8.81 22.49 -24.52
C LYS A 219 7.91 22.36 -23.28
N GLU A 220 6.66 22.83 -23.30
CA GLU A 220 5.75 22.69 -22.14
C GLU A 220 5.36 21.23 -21.89
N PHE A 221 5.02 20.48 -22.94
CA PHE A 221 4.70 19.05 -22.84
C PHE A 221 5.90 18.23 -22.39
N VAL A 222 7.09 18.54 -22.92
CA VAL A 222 8.36 17.93 -22.50
C VAL A 222 8.62 18.20 -21.02
N GLN A 223 8.40 19.44 -20.55
CA GLN A 223 8.58 19.79 -19.15
C GLN A 223 7.58 19.07 -18.24
N HIS A 224 6.30 18.99 -18.63
CA HIS A 224 5.28 18.26 -17.88
C HIS A 224 5.61 16.76 -17.81
N HIS A 225 5.92 16.13 -18.94
CA HIS A 225 6.30 14.71 -19.00
C HIS A 225 7.55 14.42 -18.15
N ARG A 226 8.60 15.25 -18.22
CA ARG A 226 9.79 15.11 -17.36
C ARG A 226 9.47 15.23 -15.88
N ARG A 227 8.54 16.12 -15.51
CA ARG A 227 8.09 16.27 -14.13
C ARG A 227 7.32 15.04 -13.65
N ILE A 228 6.46 14.46 -14.49
CA ILE A 228 5.77 13.20 -14.19
C ILE A 228 6.78 12.07 -13.97
N LEU A 229 7.74 11.91 -14.88
CA LEU A 229 8.78 10.87 -14.78
C LEU A 229 9.59 11.02 -13.48
N ARG A 230 10.06 12.24 -13.18
CA ARG A 230 10.81 12.49 -11.94
C ARG A 230 9.99 12.21 -10.68
N PHE A 231 8.71 12.57 -10.69
CA PHE A 231 7.79 12.26 -9.59
C PHE A 231 7.61 10.75 -9.42
N ALA A 232 7.43 10.03 -10.52
CA ALA A 232 7.31 8.57 -10.52
C ALA A 232 8.59 7.87 -10.03
N GLU A 233 9.76 8.29 -10.50
CA GLU A 233 11.06 7.77 -10.04
C GLU A 233 11.28 8.01 -8.55
N ASN A 234 10.90 9.19 -8.03
CA ASN A 234 11.00 9.49 -6.60
C ASN A 234 9.99 8.66 -5.79
N THR A 235 8.77 8.46 -6.31
CA THR A 235 7.76 7.57 -5.70
C THR A 235 8.28 6.14 -5.63
N GLU A 236 8.86 5.63 -6.72
CA GLU A 236 9.44 4.30 -6.78
C GLU A 236 10.55 4.13 -5.75
N LYS A 237 11.53 5.05 -5.71
CA LYS A 237 12.63 5.02 -4.74
C LYS A 237 12.13 5.02 -3.30
N LEU A 238 11.13 5.85 -3.00
CA LEU A 238 10.55 5.97 -1.66
C LEU A 238 9.89 4.65 -1.19
N PHE A 239 9.19 3.96 -2.08
CA PHE A 239 8.45 2.75 -1.76
C PHE A 239 9.15 1.44 -2.17
N SER A 240 10.31 1.48 -2.81
CA SER A 240 10.94 0.30 -3.44
C SER A 240 11.15 -0.86 -2.46
N PHE A 241 11.71 -0.59 -1.28
CA PHE A 241 11.89 -1.62 -0.25
C PHE A 241 10.58 -2.02 0.43
N ILE A 242 9.63 -1.08 0.55
CA ILE A 242 8.29 -1.37 1.07
C ILE A 242 7.56 -2.35 0.14
N TYR A 243 7.65 -2.17 -1.18
CA TYR A 243 7.08 -3.12 -2.15
C TYR A 243 7.74 -4.50 -2.06
N PHE A 244 9.06 -4.55 -1.91
CA PHE A 244 9.79 -5.81 -1.83
C PHE A 244 9.42 -6.61 -0.58
N SER A 245 9.50 -5.98 0.60
CA SER A 245 9.07 -6.62 1.85
C SER A 245 7.60 -7.01 1.83
N PHE A 246 6.74 -6.17 1.22
CA PHE A 246 5.31 -6.45 1.06
C PHE A 246 5.02 -7.73 0.27
N ILE A 247 5.69 -7.93 -0.88
CA ILE A 247 5.50 -9.13 -1.71
C ILE A 247 5.81 -10.40 -0.92
N ILE A 248 6.96 -10.44 -0.21
CA ILE A 248 7.39 -11.59 0.56
C ILE A 248 6.45 -11.85 1.75
N MET A 249 6.12 -10.80 2.51
CA MET A 249 5.29 -10.94 3.71
C MET A 249 3.85 -11.31 3.36
N CYS A 250 3.28 -10.80 2.26
CA CYS A 250 1.98 -11.22 1.78
C CYS A 250 1.98 -12.68 1.32
N LEU A 251 3.03 -13.13 0.64
CA LEU A 251 3.17 -14.53 0.22
C LEU A 251 3.14 -15.47 1.43
N LEU A 252 3.96 -15.17 2.46
CA LEU A 252 4.01 -15.95 3.69
C LEU A 252 2.65 -15.93 4.42
N ALA A 253 2.06 -14.75 4.63
CA ALA A 253 0.77 -14.61 5.30
C ALA A 253 -0.36 -15.35 4.57
N PHE A 254 -0.38 -15.27 3.23
CA PHE A 254 -1.40 -15.91 2.40
C PHE A 254 -1.30 -17.44 2.50
N CYS A 255 -0.09 -17.98 2.44
CA CYS A 255 0.18 -19.40 2.55
C CYS A 255 -0.19 -19.95 3.94
N THR A 256 0.29 -19.31 5.02
CA THR A 256 0.00 -19.75 6.40
C THR A 256 -1.48 -19.66 6.75
N THR A 257 -2.18 -18.65 6.24
CA THR A 257 -3.62 -18.48 6.52
C THR A 257 -4.47 -19.50 5.76
N LEU A 258 -4.12 -19.82 4.50
CA LEU A 258 -4.79 -20.91 3.77
C LEU A 258 -4.64 -22.24 4.49
N PHE A 259 -3.43 -22.50 5.00
CA PHE A 259 -3.16 -23.68 5.82
C PHE A 259 -4.01 -23.69 7.11
N MET A 260 -4.11 -22.56 7.81
CA MET A 260 -5.00 -22.47 8.98
C MET A 260 -6.47 -22.71 8.66
N ILE A 261 -6.93 -22.31 7.47
CA ILE A 261 -8.30 -22.58 7.02
C ILE A 261 -8.48 -24.08 6.71
N SER A 262 -7.47 -24.78 6.19
CA SER A 262 -7.61 -26.19 5.82
C SER A 262 -7.79 -27.10 7.04
N ILE A 263 -7.06 -26.83 8.13
CA ILE A 263 -7.06 -27.64 9.36
C ILE A 263 -8.29 -27.43 10.27
N ILE A 264 -9.12 -26.41 10.03
CA ILE A 264 -10.29 -26.17 10.87
C ILE A 264 -11.40 -27.18 10.55
N GLU A 265 -11.77 -27.96 11.57
CA GLU A 265 -12.85 -28.94 11.51
C GLU A 265 -14.24 -28.28 11.41
N ASP A 266 -14.56 -27.35 12.32
CA ASP A 266 -15.84 -26.64 12.30
C ASP A 266 -15.83 -25.45 11.33
N ARG A 267 -16.37 -25.70 10.13
CA ARG A 267 -16.51 -24.70 9.06
C ARG A 267 -17.43 -23.53 9.40
N TYR A 268 -18.33 -23.68 10.38
CA TYR A 268 -19.27 -22.63 10.79
C TYR A 268 -18.82 -21.86 12.04
N SER A 269 -17.65 -22.21 12.60
CA SER A 269 -17.07 -21.51 13.74
C SER A 269 -16.73 -20.05 13.44
N PHE A 270 -16.74 -19.22 14.48
CA PHE A 270 -16.28 -17.83 14.40
C PHE A 270 -14.83 -17.73 13.91
N GLN A 271 -13.96 -18.63 14.37
CA GLN A 271 -12.56 -18.74 13.92
C GLN A 271 -12.45 -18.95 12.41
N CYS A 272 -13.24 -19.86 11.83
CA CYS A 272 -13.24 -20.12 10.39
C CYS A 272 -13.63 -18.85 9.61
N LEU A 273 -14.74 -18.21 10.01
CA LEU A 273 -15.22 -16.98 9.38
C LEU A 273 -14.17 -15.86 9.48
N HIS A 274 -13.55 -15.68 10.66
CA HIS A 274 -12.50 -14.70 10.88
C HIS A 274 -11.31 -14.90 9.94
N LEU A 275 -10.84 -16.13 9.80
CA LEU A 275 -9.70 -16.45 8.93
C LEU A 275 -10.04 -16.27 7.45
N ILE A 276 -11.27 -16.58 7.02
CA ILE A 276 -11.72 -16.29 5.65
C ILE A 276 -11.69 -14.79 5.39
N PHE A 277 -12.22 -13.97 6.31
CA PHE A 277 -12.16 -12.51 6.18
C PHE A 277 -10.72 -12.00 6.17
N TYR A 278 -9.86 -12.54 7.03
CA TYR A 278 -8.44 -12.19 7.07
C TYR A 278 -7.73 -12.54 5.75
N GLN A 279 -7.99 -13.73 5.18
CA GLN A 279 -7.47 -14.15 3.87
C GLN A 279 -7.91 -13.20 2.75
N LEU A 280 -9.20 -12.83 2.72
CA LEU A 280 -9.74 -11.88 1.76
C LEU A 280 -9.10 -10.50 1.92
N SER A 281 -8.86 -10.05 3.15
CA SER A 281 -8.18 -8.78 3.41
C SER A 281 -6.75 -8.80 2.87
N ILE A 282 -5.98 -9.88 3.05
CA ILE A 282 -4.63 -10.01 2.47
C ILE A 282 -4.68 -9.97 0.94
N PHE A 283 -5.63 -10.71 0.34
CA PHE A 283 -5.82 -10.76 -1.10
C PHE A 283 -6.10 -9.37 -1.69
N ILE A 284 -7.05 -8.63 -1.10
CA ILE A 284 -7.39 -7.26 -1.52
C ILE A 284 -6.23 -6.30 -1.28
N MET A 285 -5.57 -6.41 -0.12
CA MET A 285 -4.42 -5.57 0.24
C MET A 285 -3.30 -5.70 -0.79
N LEU A 286 -3.02 -6.91 -1.27
CA LEU A 286 -2.05 -7.19 -2.35
C LEU A 286 -2.52 -6.70 -3.73
N PHE A 287 -3.79 -6.94 -4.06
CA PHE A 287 -4.35 -6.58 -5.35
C PHE A 287 -4.27 -5.07 -5.64
N ILE A 288 -4.60 -4.25 -4.64
CA ILE A 288 -4.78 -2.80 -4.81
C ILE A 288 -3.51 -2.11 -5.35
N PRO A 289 -2.33 -2.18 -4.70
CA PRO A 289 -1.12 -1.53 -5.22
C PRO A 289 -0.72 -2.05 -6.60
N CYS A 290 -0.84 -3.36 -6.84
CA CYS A 290 -0.51 -3.99 -8.13
C CYS A 290 -1.43 -3.51 -9.27
N TRP A 291 -2.72 -3.33 -8.98
CA TRP A 291 -3.68 -2.77 -9.93
C TRP A 291 -3.32 -1.34 -10.30
N PHE A 292 -3.11 -0.46 -9.31
CA PHE A 292 -2.81 0.95 -9.58
C PHE A 292 -1.44 1.15 -10.24
N ALA A 293 -0.44 0.35 -9.91
CA ALA A 293 0.85 0.34 -10.62
C ALA A 293 0.68 -0.06 -12.10
N THR A 294 -0.14 -1.07 -12.38
CA THR A 294 -0.48 -1.48 -13.75
C THR A 294 -1.24 -0.37 -14.49
N GLN A 295 -2.15 0.33 -13.81
CA GLN A 295 -2.85 1.48 -14.41
C GLN A 295 -1.88 2.62 -14.77
N VAL A 296 -0.89 2.91 -13.91
CA VAL A 296 0.17 3.90 -14.22
C VAL A 296 0.90 3.50 -15.50
N ASN A 297 1.31 2.23 -15.61
CA ASN A 297 1.96 1.71 -16.81
C ASN A 297 1.07 1.93 -18.05
N ILE A 298 -0.17 1.43 -18.04
CA ILE A 298 -1.11 1.55 -19.17
C ILE A 298 -1.39 3.02 -19.54
N LYS A 299 -1.52 3.93 -18.57
CA LYS A 299 -1.77 5.35 -18.86
C LYS A 299 -0.53 6.01 -19.47
N SER A 300 0.65 5.68 -18.99
CA SER A 300 1.90 6.23 -19.52
C SER A 300 2.21 5.74 -20.94
N GLU A 301 1.87 4.49 -21.27
CA GLU A 301 2.05 3.90 -22.60
C GLU A 301 1.22 4.63 -23.69
N LYS A 302 0.13 5.30 -23.31
CA LYS A 302 -0.72 6.05 -24.24
C LYS A 302 -0.16 7.40 -24.66
N ILE A 303 0.82 7.94 -23.93
CA ILE A 303 1.41 9.26 -24.21
C ILE A 303 1.96 9.38 -25.64
N PRO A 304 2.79 8.44 -26.16
CA PRO A 304 3.28 8.53 -27.54
C PRO A 304 2.16 8.49 -28.58
N LEU A 305 1.10 7.70 -28.35
CA LEU A 305 -0.04 7.63 -29.28
C LEU A 305 -0.88 8.92 -29.26
N ALA A 306 -1.08 9.51 -28.09
CA ALA A 306 -1.73 10.81 -27.94
C ALA A 306 -0.93 11.92 -28.64
N ALA A 307 0.40 11.90 -28.51
CA ALA A 307 1.29 12.81 -29.23
C ALA A 307 1.21 12.63 -30.75
N TYR A 308 1.11 11.39 -31.25
CA TYR A 308 0.93 11.11 -32.67
C TYR A 308 -0.43 11.58 -33.21
N SER A 309 -1.46 11.57 -32.37
CA SER A 309 -2.83 11.95 -32.73
C SER A 309 -3.06 13.46 -32.83
N CYS A 310 -2.08 14.29 -32.45
CA CYS A 310 -2.21 15.74 -32.59
C CYS A 310 -2.15 16.17 -34.07
N ALA A 311 -2.59 17.40 -34.38
CA ALA A 311 -2.56 17.96 -35.74
C ALA A 311 -1.13 18.36 -36.20
N TRP A 312 -0.16 17.45 -36.10
CA TRP A 312 1.26 17.71 -36.35
C TRP A 312 1.61 17.85 -37.84
N THR A 313 0.77 17.35 -38.75
CA THR A 313 1.00 17.36 -40.20
C THR A 313 1.08 18.78 -40.76
N GLU A 314 0.26 19.69 -40.23
CA GLU A 314 0.14 21.10 -40.62
C GLU A 314 1.17 22.01 -39.91
N ASN A 315 1.91 21.47 -38.95
CA ASN A 315 2.88 22.22 -38.15
C ASN A 315 4.28 22.35 -38.82
N PRO A 316 5.07 23.37 -38.43
CA PRO A 316 6.41 23.59 -39.00
C PRO A 316 7.38 22.43 -38.72
N ARG A 317 8.43 22.32 -39.55
CA ARG A 317 9.41 21.23 -39.47
C ARG A 317 10.12 21.14 -38.10
N SER A 318 10.34 22.28 -37.45
CA SER A 318 10.87 22.33 -36.07
C SER A 318 9.97 21.61 -35.08
N PHE A 319 8.65 21.84 -35.14
CA PHE A 319 7.67 21.16 -34.29
C PHE A 319 7.67 19.65 -34.55
N LYS A 320 7.71 19.22 -35.82
CA LYS A 320 7.75 17.80 -36.18
C LYS A 320 8.98 17.10 -35.59
N ASN A 321 10.15 17.72 -35.68
CA ASN A 321 11.39 17.16 -35.13
C ASN A 321 11.31 17.02 -33.60
N ASP A 322 10.84 18.07 -32.91
CA ASP A 322 10.66 18.06 -31.46
C ASP A 322 9.64 16.99 -31.01
N LEU A 323 8.56 16.81 -31.78
CA LEU A 323 7.52 15.81 -31.51
C LEU A 323 8.06 14.38 -31.65
N ILE A 324 8.86 14.10 -32.68
CA ILE A 324 9.51 12.80 -32.86
C ILE A 324 10.40 12.48 -31.65
N ILE A 325 11.21 13.44 -31.21
CA ILE A 325 12.07 13.28 -30.02
C ILE A 325 11.22 13.04 -28.77
N PHE A 326 10.12 13.78 -28.61
CA PHE A 326 9.19 13.58 -27.50
C PHE A 326 8.58 12.17 -27.52
N MET A 327 8.03 11.73 -28.66
CA MET A 327 7.46 10.40 -28.83
C MET A 327 8.48 9.32 -28.49
N ASN A 328 9.69 9.39 -29.04
CA ASN A 328 10.76 8.43 -28.77
C ASN A 328 11.10 8.34 -27.28
N ASN A 329 11.14 9.46 -26.56
CA ASN A 329 11.37 9.46 -25.11
C ASN A 329 10.18 8.93 -24.31
N SER A 330 8.96 9.09 -24.80
CA SER A 330 7.73 8.64 -24.12
C SER A 330 7.37 7.17 -24.38
N GLN A 331 8.09 6.47 -25.26
CA GLN A 331 7.85 5.06 -25.58
C GLN A 331 8.13 4.11 -24.41
N LYS A 332 8.97 4.51 -23.45
CA LYS A 332 9.21 3.72 -22.25
C LYS A 332 8.13 4.06 -21.21
N PRO A 333 7.19 3.14 -20.90
CA PRO A 333 6.17 3.40 -19.90
C PRO A 333 6.77 3.45 -18.50
N ILE A 334 6.02 4.09 -17.59
CA ILE A 334 6.34 4.16 -16.17
C ILE A 334 6.01 2.81 -15.54
N GLN A 335 7.01 2.15 -14.98
CA GLN A 335 6.88 0.85 -14.33
C GLN A 335 7.56 0.90 -12.96
N PHE A 336 6.80 0.68 -11.88
CA PHE A 336 7.37 0.62 -10.54
C PHE A 336 8.05 -0.73 -10.28
N LYS A 337 9.20 -0.70 -9.62
CA LYS A 337 9.95 -1.89 -9.23
C LYS A 337 10.15 -2.01 -7.72
N ALA A 338 9.93 -3.22 -7.23
CA ALA A 338 10.27 -3.65 -5.89
C ALA A 338 11.77 -4.01 -5.83
N TRP A 339 12.54 -3.23 -5.06
CA TRP A 339 14.00 -3.35 -4.91
C TRP A 339 14.77 -3.44 -6.24
N ASN A 340 14.28 -2.81 -7.31
CA ASN A 340 14.82 -2.93 -8.68
C ASN A 340 14.83 -4.36 -9.28
N LEU A 341 14.18 -5.33 -8.63
CA LEU A 341 14.19 -6.74 -9.04
C LEU A 341 12.87 -7.16 -9.68
N VAL A 342 11.75 -6.83 -9.05
CA VAL A 342 10.42 -7.33 -9.43
C VAL A 342 9.53 -6.17 -9.83
N ASP A 343 8.94 -6.25 -11.01
CA ASP A 343 7.98 -5.25 -11.49
C ASP A 343 6.67 -5.36 -10.69
N LEU A 344 6.15 -4.24 -10.20
CA LEU A 344 4.87 -4.20 -9.51
C LEU A 344 3.74 -4.18 -10.54
N SER A 345 3.08 -5.32 -10.73
CA SER A 345 2.04 -5.50 -11.74
C SER A 345 0.99 -6.53 -11.31
N LEU A 346 -0.10 -6.62 -12.07
CA LEU A 346 -1.08 -7.70 -11.90
C LEU A 346 -0.49 -9.10 -12.18
N GLU A 347 0.57 -9.19 -12.97
CA GLU A 347 1.27 -10.45 -13.19
C GLU A 347 1.99 -10.90 -11.91
N THR A 348 2.68 -9.98 -11.24
CA THR A 348 3.33 -10.23 -9.94
C THR A 348 2.30 -10.62 -8.89
N TYR A 349 1.14 -9.97 -8.87
CA TYR A 349 0.01 -10.38 -8.01
C TYR A 349 -0.40 -11.83 -8.23
N MET A 350 -0.62 -12.23 -9.50
CA MET A 350 -0.99 -13.61 -9.84
C MET A 350 0.14 -14.60 -9.51
N ALA A 351 1.40 -14.21 -9.70
CA ALA A 351 2.54 -15.02 -9.33
C ALA A 351 2.60 -15.26 -7.82
N VAL A 352 2.37 -14.23 -7.00
CA VAL A 352 2.31 -14.37 -5.53
C VAL A 352 1.19 -15.31 -5.10
N ILE A 353 -0.01 -15.22 -5.69
CA ILE A 353 -1.11 -16.13 -5.34
C ILE A 353 -0.77 -17.57 -5.70
N LYS A 354 -0.26 -17.81 -6.91
CA LYS A 354 0.10 -19.16 -7.38
C LYS A 354 1.19 -19.77 -6.49
N THR A 355 2.24 -19.02 -6.20
CA THR A 355 3.35 -19.48 -5.35
C THR A 355 2.90 -19.73 -3.91
N SER A 356 2.06 -18.86 -3.35
CA SER A 356 1.48 -19.07 -2.01
C SER A 356 0.63 -20.34 -1.94
N PHE A 357 -0.15 -20.63 -2.99
CA PHE A 357 -0.94 -21.86 -3.09
C PHE A 357 -0.05 -23.09 -3.22
N SER A 358 1.02 -23.03 -4.04
CA SER A 358 2.00 -24.11 -4.15
C SER A 358 2.67 -24.42 -2.80
N TYR A 359 3.09 -23.40 -2.06
CA TYR A 359 3.65 -23.58 -0.71
C TYR A 359 2.63 -24.10 0.29
N TYR A 360 1.37 -23.67 0.19
CA TYR A 360 0.29 -24.24 0.99
C TYR A 360 0.16 -25.75 0.73
N THR A 361 0.15 -26.20 -0.53
CA THR A 361 0.06 -27.62 -0.86
C THR A 361 1.23 -28.42 -0.27
N VAL A 362 2.45 -27.86 -0.28
CA VAL A 362 3.63 -28.49 0.33
C VAL A 362 3.47 -28.58 1.86
N LEU A 363 3.04 -27.50 2.53
CA LEU A 363 2.78 -27.54 3.97
C LEU A 363 1.72 -28.58 4.32
N ASN A 364 0.66 -28.65 3.52
CA ASN A 364 -0.42 -29.60 3.73
C ASN A 364 0.05 -31.05 3.54
N SER A 365 0.88 -31.34 2.53
CA SER A 365 1.40 -32.70 2.31
C SER A 365 2.34 -33.19 3.40
N LEU A 366 3.14 -32.30 4.01
CA LEU A 366 4.06 -32.67 5.09
C LEU A 366 3.33 -33.17 6.33
N ILE A 367 2.11 -32.71 6.57
CA ILE A 367 1.31 -33.15 7.73
C ILE A 367 0.69 -34.52 7.47
N PHE A 368 0.19 -34.76 6.25
CA PHE A 368 -0.30 -36.09 5.87
C PHE A 368 0.79 -37.17 5.82
N GLU A 369 2.08 -36.80 5.85
CA GLU A 369 3.20 -37.74 6.01
C GLU A 369 3.55 -38.03 7.48
N GLU A 370 3.14 -37.18 8.43
CA GLU A 370 3.38 -37.37 9.87
C GLU A 370 2.29 -38.20 10.57
N ASP A 371 1.08 -38.29 9.99
CA ASP A 371 -0.04 -39.16 10.40
C ASP A 371 0.02 -40.55 9.74
#